data_AF-V7HZH0-F1
#
_entry.id   AF-V7HZH0-F1
#
_cell.length_a   1.000
_cell.length_b   1.000
_cell.length_c   1.000
_cell.angle_alpha   90.00
_cell.angle_beta   90.00
_cell.angle_gamma   90.00
#
_symmetry.space_group_name_H-M   'P 1'
#
loop_
_entity.id
_entity.type
_entity.pdbx_description
1 polymer ?
#
loop_
_entity_poly.entity_id
_entity_poly.type
_entity_poly.pdbx_seq_one_letter_code
_entity_poly.pdbx_strand_id
1 'polypeptide(L)'
;MGRKPKFNSAQKLSILKEAKEKGIYEISKKYSINNKTIQQWCLLYKYQGIEGLKSKRTNQSYTLNFKISLVTAFMESGDSLLNFAIKNGLKSHTQLSNWIKRYNEGTLKAYQPRKRDLNLTKKRNLTRKTTFEERLEIIEFLIKHDINYHRTAEKYDVSYAQVYNWYKKYTKSNNDPESLRDNRGKRKSIETMNDLERLQVENRLLKAQLEQQKMEIAFAKKLVEIRNRRVKKN
;
A
#
# COMPACT_ATOMS: atom_id res chain seq x y z
N MET A 1 -0.58 -9.30 -7.79
CA MET A 1 0.26 -9.97 -8.81
C MET A 1 1.26 -8.97 -9.37
N GLY A 2 2.56 -9.14 -9.12
CA GLY A 2 3.59 -8.30 -9.73
C GLY A 2 3.74 -8.62 -11.22
N ARG A 3 3.76 -7.60 -12.08
CA ARG A 3 4.05 -7.79 -13.52
C ARG A 3 5.52 -8.15 -13.68
N LYS A 4 5.83 -9.44 -13.78
CA LYS A 4 7.16 -9.93 -14.17
C LYS A 4 7.15 -10.25 -15.66
N PRO A 5 7.92 -9.54 -16.50
CA PRO A 5 7.98 -9.85 -17.93
C PRO A 5 8.72 -11.18 -18.15
N LYS A 6 8.26 -11.98 -19.13
CA LYS A 6 8.92 -13.25 -19.52
C LYS A 6 10.35 -13.02 -20.04
N PHE A 7 10.57 -11.90 -20.74
CA PHE A 7 11.86 -11.50 -21.28
C PHE A 7 12.21 -10.08 -20.84
N ASN A 8 13.44 -9.89 -20.37
CA ASN A 8 13.99 -8.57 -20.07
C ASN A 8 14.44 -7.85 -21.36
N SER A 9 14.84 -6.58 -21.27
CA SER A 9 15.23 -5.78 -22.45
C SER A 9 16.45 -6.33 -23.18
N ALA A 10 17.43 -6.89 -22.47
CA ALA A 10 18.63 -7.48 -23.06
C ALA A 10 18.32 -8.78 -23.81
N GLN A 11 17.49 -9.65 -23.23
CA GLN A 11 17.00 -10.88 -23.87
C GLN A 11 16.19 -10.54 -25.12
N LYS A 12 15.30 -9.54 -25.05
CA LYS A 12 14.56 -9.07 -26.23
C LYS A 12 15.50 -8.60 -27.34
N LEU A 13 16.55 -7.84 -26.99
CA LEU A 13 17.53 -7.39 -27.98
C LEU A 13 18.28 -8.55 -28.64
N SER A 14 18.66 -9.58 -27.87
CA SER A 14 19.28 -10.79 -28.41
C SER A 14 18.33 -11.52 -29.39
N ILE A 15 17.07 -11.71 -29.00
CA ILE A 15 16.02 -12.31 -29.85
C ILE A 15 15.85 -11.50 -31.15
N LEU A 16 15.88 -10.17 -31.09
CA LEU A 16 15.77 -9.31 -32.27
C LEU A 16 16.97 -9.44 -33.21
N LYS A 17 18.19 -9.59 -32.68
CA LYS A 17 19.38 -9.85 -33.50
C LYS A 17 19.27 -11.19 -34.22
N GLU A 18 18.90 -12.25 -33.49
CA GLU A 18 18.70 -13.58 -34.08
C GLU A 18 17.58 -13.59 -35.14
N ALA A 19 16.50 -12.82 -34.90
CA ALA A 19 15.41 -12.67 -35.86
C ALA A 19 15.81 -11.95 -37.15
N LYS A 20 16.85 -11.12 -37.10
CA LYS A 20 17.40 -10.46 -38.30
C LYS A 20 18.18 -11.44 -39.18
N GLU A 21 18.82 -12.43 -38.57
CA GLU A 21 19.65 -13.43 -39.27
C GLU A 21 18.80 -14.60 -39.79
N LYS A 22 17.93 -15.16 -38.94
CA LYS A 22 17.16 -16.40 -39.24
C LYS A 22 15.71 -16.13 -39.69
N GLY A 23 15.27 -14.88 -39.58
CA GLY A 23 13.89 -14.50 -39.87
C GLY A 23 12.93 -14.70 -38.70
N ILE A 24 11.82 -13.95 -38.73
CA ILE A 24 10.86 -13.83 -37.62
C ILE A 24 10.14 -15.15 -37.32
N TYR A 25 9.82 -15.94 -38.36
CA TYR A 25 9.03 -17.17 -38.23
C TYR A 25 9.78 -18.25 -37.42
N GLU A 26 11.06 -18.44 -37.71
CA GLU A 26 11.88 -19.44 -37.02
C GLU A 26 12.07 -19.06 -35.54
N ILE A 27 12.34 -17.79 -35.25
CA ILE A 27 12.49 -17.27 -33.89
C ILE A 27 11.18 -17.33 -33.11
N SER A 28 10.05 -17.08 -33.76
CA SER A 28 8.72 -17.25 -33.16
C SER A 28 8.50 -18.66 -32.67
N LYS A 29 8.86 -19.68 -33.46
CA LYS A 29 8.81 -21.09 -33.04
C LYS A 29 9.78 -21.37 -31.90
N LYS A 30 11.06 -20.99 -32.06
CA LYS A 30 12.13 -21.24 -31.09
C LYS A 30 11.81 -20.70 -29.70
N TYR A 31 11.29 -19.47 -29.60
CA TYR A 31 10.99 -18.83 -28.31
C TYR A 31 9.51 -18.91 -27.90
N SER A 32 8.66 -19.52 -28.73
CA SER A 32 7.20 -19.54 -28.58
C SER A 32 6.63 -18.12 -28.38
N ILE A 33 7.02 -17.20 -29.28
CA ILE A 33 6.60 -15.79 -29.28
C ILE A 33 5.84 -15.52 -30.57
N ASN A 34 4.64 -14.93 -30.48
CA ASN A 34 3.89 -14.54 -31.67
C ASN A 34 4.70 -13.60 -32.59
N ASN A 35 4.70 -13.87 -33.90
CA ASN A 35 5.32 -13.05 -34.95
C ASN A 35 5.02 -11.55 -34.78
N LYS A 36 3.76 -11.19 -34.47
CA LYS A 36 3.34 -9.79 -34.28
C LYS A 36 4.06 -9.12 -33.11
N THR A 37 4.35 -9.87 -32.05
CA THR A 37 5.10 -9.37 -30.88
C THR A 37 6.54 -9.07 -31.25
N ILE A 38 7.17 -9.94 -32.05
CA ILE A 38 8.54 -9.73 -32.54
C ILE A 38 8.58 -8.51 -33.45
N GLN A 39 7.65 -8.37 -34.39
CA GLN A 39 7.52 -7.18 -35.24
C GLN A 39 7.35 -5.89 -34.43
N GLN A 40 6.50 -5.91 -33.39
CA GLN A 40 6.33 -4.78 -32.49
C GLN A 40 7.62 -4.44 -31.74
N TRP A 41 8.40 -5.45 -31.29
CA TRP A 41 9.71 -5.21 -30.69
C TRP A 41 10.70 -4.61 -31.69
N CYS A 42 10.69 -5.04 -32.95
CA CYS A 42 11.50 -4.41 -34.00
C CYS A 42 11.17 -2.92 -34.13
N LEU A 43 9.88 -2.56 -34.18
CA LEU A 43 9.44 -1.16 -34.27
C LEU A 43 9.80 -0.36 -33.03
N LEU A 44 9.59 -0.92 -31.84
CA LEU A 44 9.96 -0.28 -30.57
C LEU A 44 11.46 0.00 -30.52
N TYR A 45 12.28 -0.96 -30.94
CA TYR A 45 13.72 -0.78 -31.00
C TYR A 45 14.12 0.27 -32.04
N LYS A 46 13.49 0.24 -33.23
CA LYS A 46 13.75 1.19 -34.33
C LYS A 46 13.47 2.64 -33.93
N TYR A 47 12.36 2.92 -33.24
CA TYR A 47 11.94 4.30 -32.95
C TYR A 47 12.22 4.76 -31.51
N GLN A 48 12.33 3.85 -30.54
CA GLN A 48 12.50 4.18 -29.11
C GLN A 48 13.76 3.54 -28.50
N GLY A 49 14.59 2.88 -29.32
CA GLY A 49 15.81 2.21 -28.86
C GLY A 49 15.55 1.13 -27.81
N ILE A 50 16.56 0.87 -26.98
CA ILE A 50 16.48 -0.15 -25.93
C ILE A 50 15.47 0.20 -24.83
N GLU A 51 15.21 1.49 -24.59
CA GLU A 51 14.20 1.97 -23.65
C GLU A 51 12.78 1.55 -24.05
N GLY A 52 12.49 1.49 -25.35
CA GLY A 52 11.24 0.96 -25.89
C GLY A 52 10.96 -0.47 -25.43
N LEU A 53 12.01 -1.30 -25.36
CA LEU A 53 11.94 -2.72 -24.97
C LEU A 53 11.80 -2.94 -23.46
N LYS A 54 12.16 -1.95 -22.62
CA LYS A 54 12.09 -2.05 -21.16
C LYS A 54 10.64 -2.16 -20.67
N SER A 55 10.41 -3.06 -19.72
CA SER A 55 9.12 -3.20 -19.06
C SER A 55 9.02 -2.18 -17.92
N LYS A 56 8.00 -1.31 -17.95
CA LYS A 56 7.75 -0.35 -16.87
C LYS A 56 6.89 -0.98 -15.78
N ARG A 57 7.19 -0.67 -14.52
CA ARG A 57 6.42 -1.17 -13.35
C ARG A 57 5.05 -0.50 -13.25
N THR A 58 4.95 0.75 -13.72
CA THR A 58 3.75 1.58 -13.68
C THR A 58 3.26 1.91 -15.08
N ASN A 59 1.96 2.17 -15.20
CA ASN A 59 1.37 2.69 -16.44
C ASN A 59 1.76 4.16 -16.59
N GLN A 60 2.02 4.61 -17.82
CA GLN A 60 2.21 6.03 -18.11
C GLN A 60 0.87 6.76 -18.09
N SER A 61 0.86 7.95 -17.51
CA SER A 61 -0.21 8.92 -17.64
C SER A 61 0.08 9.84 -18.83
N TYR A 62 -0.98 10.24 -19.51
CA TYR A 62 -0.92 11.16 -20.64
C TYR A 62 -1.96 12.27 -20.41
N THR A 63 -1.58 13.50 -20.67
CA THR A 63 -2.47 14.67 -20.58
C THR A 63 -3.56 14.59 -21.65
N LEU A 64 -4.68 15.29 -21.45
CA LEU A 64 -5.76 15.32 -22.45
C LEU A 64 -5.27 15.94 -23.76
N ASN A 65 -4.58 17.07 -23.68
CA ASN A 65 -4.05 17.78 -24.85
C ASN A 65 -3.09 16.90 -25.66
N PHE A 66 -2.22 16.15 -24.99
CA PHE A 66 -1.35 15.19 -25.68
C PHE A 66 -2.15 14.13 -26.44
N LYS A 67 -3.19 13.56 -25.81
CA LYS A 67 -4.02 12.54 -26.47
C LYS A 67 -4.78 13.11 -27.67
N ILE A 68 -5.35 14.31 -27.54
CA ILE A 68 -6.08 14.97 -28.63
C ILE A 68 -5.13 15.24 -29.79
N SER A 69 -3.99 15.89 -29.52
CA SER A 69 -2.97 16.18 -30.53
C SER A 69 -2.47 14.93 -31.25
N LEU A 70 -2.29 13.81 -30.54
CA LEU A 70 -1.89 12.55 -31.18
C LEU A 70 -2.98 11.97 -32.08
N VAL A 71 -4.24 12.07 -31.68
CA VAL A 71 -5.37 11.55 -32.46
C VAL A 71 -5.56 12.38 -33.73
N THR A 72 -5.49 13.71 -33.65
CA THR A 72 -5.61 14.58 -34.82
C THR A 72 -4.44 14.36 -35.79
N ALA A 73 -3.20 14.33 -35.29
CA ALA A 73 -2.03 14.05 -36.10
C ALA A 73 -2.07 12.66 -36.76
N PHE A 74 -2.66 11.66 -36.09
CA PHE A 74 -2.85 10.34 -36.68
C PHE A 74 -3.80 10.38 -37.88
N MET A 75 -4.92 11.10 -37.77
CA MET A 75 -5.91 11.24 -38.85
C MET A 75 -5.32 11.87 -40.12
N GLU A 76 -4.29 12.71 -39.98
CA GLU A 76 -3.59 13.37 -41.09
C GLU A 76 -2.44 12.53 -41.65
N SER A 77 -1.84 11.64 -40.85
CA SER A 77 -0.57 10.97 -41.18
C SER A 77 -0.64 9.89 -42.27
N GLY A 78 -1.79 9.26 -42.49
CA GLY A 78 -1.91 8.05 -43.34
C GLY A 78 -1.11 6.82 -42.87
N ASP A 79 -0.43 6.89 -41.71
CA ASP A 79 0.41 5.83 -41.18
C ASP A 79 -0.42 4.65 -40.65
N SER A 80 0.20 3.46 -40.60
CA SER A 80 -0.40 2.36 -39.84
C SER A 80 -0.47 2.71 -38.35
N LEU A 81 -1.58 2.35 -37.70
CA LEU A 81 -1.83 2.66 -36.30
C LEU A 81 -0.69 2.20 -35.36
N LEU A 82 -0.08 1.05 -35.66
CA LEU A 82 1.05 0.52 -34.89
C LEU A 82 2.32 1.36 -35.08
N ASN A 83 2.66 1.68 -36.33
CA ASN A 83 3.85 2.48 -36.63
C ASN A 83 3.72 3.88 -36.03
N PHE A 84 2.59 4.54 -36.25
CA PHE A 84 2.34 5.88 -35.74
C PHE A 84 2.40 5.89 -34.20
N ALA A 85 1.73 4.95 -33.53
CA ALA A 85 1.73 4.87 -32.08
C ALA A 85 3.15 4.73 -31.51
N ILE A 86 3.96 3.83 -32.08
CA ILE A 86 5.32 3.58 -31.61
C ILE A 86 6.25 4.75 -31.92
N LYS A 87 6.16 5.33 -33.12
CA LYS A 87 6.93 6.52 -33.52
C LYS A 87 6.68 7.69 -32.58
N ASN A 88 5.45 7.82 -32.09
CA ASN A 88 5.03 8.87 -31.15
C ASN A 88 5.14 8.46 -29.66
N GLY A 89 5.98 7.46 -29.34
CA GLY A 89 6.32 7.14 -27.95
C GLY A 89 5.33 6.25 -27.19
N LEU A 90 4.28 5.76 -27.84
CA LEU A 90 3.39 4.75 -27.24
C LEU A 90 4.01 3.36 -27.31
N LYS A 91 3.58 2.45 -26.44
CA LYS A 91 4.07 1.07 -26.44
C LYS A 91 3.22 0.13 -27.28
N SER A 92 1.96 0.49 -27.55
CA SER A 92 1.03 -0.33 -28.32
C SER A 92 0.01 0.52 -29.08
N HIS A 93 -0.36 0.06 -30.29
CA HIS A 93 -1.46 0.60 -31.08
C HIS A 93 -2.79 0.62 -30.31
N THR A 94 -2.99 -0.31 -29.37
CA THR A 94 -4.21 -0.41 -28.56
C THR A 94 -4.46 0.85 -27.73
N GLN A 95 -3.40 1.56 -27.31
CA GLN A 95 -3.54 2.82 -26.59
C GLN A 95 -4.18 3.88 -27.50
N LEU A 96 -3.65 4.03 -28.72
CA LEU A 96 -4.12 4.99 -29.70
C LEU A 96 -5.51 4.63 -30.22
N SER A 97 -5.78 3.36 -30.54
CA SER A 97 -7.12 2.89 -30.93
C SER A 97 -8.19 3.27 -29.91
N ASN A 98 -7.91 3.04 -28.61
CA ASN A 98 -8.84 3.42 -27.54
C ASN A 98 -9.01 4.94 -27.43
N TRP A 99 -7.98 5.73 -27.74
CA TRP A 99 -8.10 7.19 -27.73
C TRP A 99 -8.92 7.69 -28.91
N ILE A 100 -8.71 7.15 -30.11
CA ILE A 100 -9.51 7.47 -31.31
C ILE A 100 -10.99 7.16 -31.05
N LYS A 101 -11.30 5.95 -30.55
CA LYS A 101 -12.67 5.56 -30.22
C LYS A 101 -13.33 6.57 -29.27
N ARG A 102 -12.64 6.90 -28.18
CA ARG A 102 -13.17 7.84 -27.18
C ARG A 102 -13.23 9.28 -27.65
N TYR A 103 -12.35 9.67 -28.56
CA TYR A 103 -12.38 10.97 -29.22
C TYR A 103 -13.65 11.11 -30.07
N ASN A 104 -13.93 10.09 -30.89
CA ASN A 104 -15.13 10.05 -31.73
C ASN A 104 -16.44 10.00 -30.91
N GLU A 105 -16.42 9.35 -29.74
CA GLU A 105 -17.55 9.31 -28.81
C GLU A 105 -17.70 10.59 -27.95
N GLY A 106 -16.76 11.55 -28.03
CA GLY A 106 -16.74 12.73 -27.15
C GLY A 106 -16.44 12.42 -25.68
N THR A 107 -15.98 11.20 -25.35
CA THR A 107 -15.72 10.74 -23.98
C THR A 107 -14.24 10.73 -23.60
N LEU A 108 -13.37 11.28 -24.45
CA LEU A 108 -11.93 11.34 -24.20
C LEU A 108 -11.64 12.26 -23.00
N LYS A 109 -11.06 11.68 -21.94
CA LYS A 109 -10.73 12.40 -20.70
C LYS A 109 -9.26 12.22 -20.34
N ALA A 110 -8.71 13.20 -19.62
CA ALA A 110 -7.45 13.05 -18.91
C ALA A 110 -7.49 11.82 -17.98
N TYR A 111 -6.33 11.31 -17.59
CA TYR A 111 -6.28 10.32 -16.53
C TYR A 111 -6.90 10.90 -15.26
N GLN A 112 -7.94 10.25 -14.74
CA GLN A 112 -8.56 10.56 -13.46
C GLN A 112 -8.26 9.39 -12.52
N PRO A 113 -7.63 9.61 -11.37
CA PRO A 113 -7.47 8.57 -10.35
C PRO A 113 -8.84 7.97 -10.01
N ARG A 114 -8.93 6.65 -9.81
CA ARG A 114 -10.22 6.04 -9.46
C ARG A 114 -10.67 6.61 -8.10
N LYS A 115 -11.99 6.78 -7.88
CA LYS A 115 -12.54 7.20 -6.59
C LYS A 115 -11.99 6.38 -5.41
N ARG A 116 -11.70 5.09 -5.61
CA ARG A 116 -11.03 4.23 -4.62
C ARG A 116 -9.61 4.70 -4.26
N ASP A 117 -8.83 5.16 -5.24
CA ASP A 117 -7.48 5.68 -5.03
C ASP A 117 -7.51 7.03 -4.31
N LEU A 118 -8.47 7.89 -4.66
CA LEU A 118 -8.72 9.16 -3.96
C LEU A 118 -9.19 8.94 -2.52
N ASN A 119 -10.04 7.93 -2.29
CA ASN A 119 -10.48 7.58 -0.94
C ASN A 119 -9.32 6.98 -0.12
N LEU A 120 -8.42 6.21 -0.74
CA LEU A 120 -7.23 5.69 -0.06
C LEU A 120 -6.23 6.80 0.30
N THR A 121 -6.03 7.79 -0.56
CA THR A 121 -5.15 8.94 -0.28
C THR A 121 -5.79 9.89 0.74
N LYS A 122 -7.08 10.18 0.61
CA LYS A 122 -7.82 11.02 1.57
C LYS A 122 -7.92 10.36 2.93
N LYS A 123 -8.18 9.04 3.01
CA LYS A 123 -8.18 8.28 4.27
C LYS A 123 -6.78 8.17 4.88
N ARG A 124 -5.72 8.06 4.06
CA ARG A 124 -4.32 8.13 4.55
C ARG A 124 -3.94 9.51 5.10
N ASN A 125 -4.47 10.58 4.50
CA ASN A 125 -4.21 11.96 4.93
C ASN A 125 -5.11 12.41 6.09
N LEU A 126 -6.26 11.76 6.31
CA LEU A 126 -7.20 12.04 7.40
C LEU A 126 -6.96 11.17 8.65
N THR A 127 -6.15 10.12 8.56
CA THR A 127 -5.81 9.31 9.74
C THR A 127 -4.68 10.01 10.48
N ARG A 128 -4.97 10.57 11.66
CA ARG A 128 -3.96 11.05 12.61
C ARG A 128 -2.86 10.00 12.76
N LYS A 129 -1.60 10.41 12.60
CA LYS A 129 -0.45 9.52 12.86
C LYS A 129 -0.35 9.35 14.38
N THR A 130 -0.40 8.11 14.84
CA THR A 130 -0.18 7.76 16.24
C THR A 130 1.20 7.12 16.43
N THR A 131 1.94 7.52 17.46
CA THR A 131 3.21 6.88 17.85
C THR A 131 2.98 5.52 18.53
N PHE A 132 4.06 4.77 18.74
CA PHE A 132 3.99 3.51 19.50
C PHE A 132 3.59 3.76 20.96
N GLU A 133 4.16 4.79 21.58
CA GLU A 133 3.86 5.19 22.96
C GLU A 133 2.40 5.63 23.12
N GLU A 134 1.88 6.43 22.17
CA GLU A 134 0.46 6.81 22.17
C GLU A 134 -0.45 5.58 22.06
N ARG A 135 -0.10 4.57 21.25
CA ARG A 135 -0.88 3.33 21.15
C ARG A 135 -0.86 2.53 22.44
N LEU A 136 0.25 2.53 23.18
CA LEU A 136 0.34 1.88 24.49
C LEU A 136 -0.58 2.58 25.50
N GLU A 137 -0.51 3.91 25.56
CA GLU A 137 -1.36 4.71 26.45
C GLU A 137 -2.86 4.51 26.16
N ILE A 138 -3.21 4.44 24.87
CA ILE A 138 -4.59 4.16 24.42
C ILE A 138 -5.07 2.79 24.91
N ILE A 139 -4.24 1.75 24.83
CA ILE A 139 -4.59 0.40 25.28
C ILE A 139 -4.63 0.30 26.81
N GLU A 140 -3.71 0.95 27.50
CA GLU A 140 -3.74 1.05 28.96
C GLU A 140 -5.02 1.74 29.45
N PHE A 141 -5.37 2.86 28.82
CA PHE A 141 -6.62 3.57 29.11
C PHE A 141 -7.85 2.71 28.81
N LEU A 142 -7.85 1.97 27.71
CA LEU A 142 -8.94 1.07 27.34
C LEU A 142 -9.18 0.00 28.40
N ILE A 143 -8.12 -0.65 28.88
CA ILE A 143 -8.19 -1.70 29.91
C ILE A 143 -8.67 -1.11 31.24
N LYS A 144 -8.20 0.08 31.60
CA LYS A 144 -8.60 0.78 32.84
C LYS A 144 -10.08 1.17 32.88
N HIS A 145 -10.75 1.27 31.72
CA HIS A 145 -12.15 1.70 31.61
C HIS A 145 -13.04 0.60 31.04
N ASP A 146 -12.85 -0.64 31.50
CA ASP A 146 -13.70 -1.79 31.18
C ASP A 146 -13.87 -2.04 29.68
N ILE A 147 -12.81 -1.79 28.90
CA ILE A 147 -12.76 -2.02 27.45
C ILE A 147 -13.83 -1.18 26.70
N ASN A 148 -14.07 0.04 27.18
CA ASN A 148 -14.95 0.99 26.50
C ASN A 148 -14.23 1.63 25.29
N TYR A 149 -14.38 0.99 24.12
CA TYR A 149 -13.77 1.44 22.86
C TYR A 149 -14.27 2.81 22.42
N HIS A 150 -15.55 3.14 22.64
CA HIS A 150 -16.13 4.42 22.22
C HIS A 150 -15.51 5.57 23.00
N ARG A 151 -15.48 5.45 24.34
CA ARG A 151 -14.87 6.44 25.23
C ARG A 151 -13.38 6.62 24.95
N THR A 152 -12.68 5.52 24.69
CA THR A 152 -11.25 5.55 24.34
C THR A 152 -11.00 6.24 23.00
N ALA A 153 -11.81 5.93 22.00
CA ALA A 153 -11.73 6.54 20.67
C ALA A 153 -11.94 8.06 20.72
N GLU A 154 -12.95 8.50 21.47
CA GLU A 154 -13.26 9.91 21.67
C GLU A 154 -12.16 10.64 22.45
N LYS A 155 -11.67 10.07 23.55
CA LYS A 155 -10.62 10.71 24.38
C LYS A 155 -9.33 10.96 23.62
N TYR A 156 -8.91 10.02 22.78
CA TYR A 156 -7.62 10.09 22.08
C TYR A 156 -7.73 10.60 20.62
N ASP A 157 -8.93 11.02 20.20
CA ASP A 157 -9.20 11.46 18.82
C ASP A 157 -8.69 10.44 17.77
N VAL A 158 -9.03 9.17 18.01
CA VAL A 158 -8.68 8.04 17.14
C VAL A 158 -9.94 7.28 16.77
N SER A 159 -9.95 6.64 15.60
CA SER A 159 -11.12 5.86 15.19
C SER A 159 -11.35 4.66 16.11
N TYR A 160 -12.60 4.37 16.44
CA TYR A 160 -13.05 3.12 17.07
C TYR A 160 -12.36 1.89 16.46
N ALA A 161 -12.31 1.83 15.12
CA ALA A 161 -11.70 0.71 14.40
C ALA A 161 -10.19 0.59 14.66
N GLN A 162 -9.48 1.69 14.93
CA GLN A 162 -8.07 1.65 15.28
C GLN A 162 -7.88 1.07 16.68
N VAL A 163 -8.63 1.57 17.67
CA VAL A 163 -8.59 1.08 19.07
C VAL A 163 -8.90 -0.42 19.13
N TYR A 164 -9.98 -0.85 18.46
CA TYR A 164 -10.36 -2.26 18.39
C TYR A 164 -9.26 -3.13 17.77
N ASN A 165 -8.67 -2.70 16.65
CA ASN A 165 -7.63 -3.48 15.97
C ASN A 165 -6.32 -3.53 16.77
N TRP A 166 -5.96 -2.46 17.48
CA TRP A 166 -4.81 -2.45 18.39
C TRP A 166 -5.03 -3.41 19.55
N TYR A 167 -6.19 -3.33 20.22
CA TYR A 167 -6.51 -4.22 21.34
C TYR A 167 -6.57 -5.69 20.91
N LYS A 168 -7.19 -5.97 19.77
CA LYS A 168 -7.20 -7.32 19.17
C LYS A 168 -5.80 -7.85 18.85
N LYS A 169 -4.88 -6.98 18.43
CA LYS A 169 -3.50 -7.38 18.13
C LYS A 169 -2.73 -7.70 19.41
N TYR A 170 -2.89 -6.84 20.42
CA TYR A 170 -2.33 -7.00 21.76
C TYR A 170 -2.78 -8.31 22.43
N THR A 171 -4.08 -8.61 22.41
CA THR A 171 -4.60 -9.86 23.00
C THR A 171 -4.16 -11.11 22.22
N LYS A 172 -4.12 -11.03 20.88
CA LYS A 172 -3.66 -12.15 20.04
C LYS A 172 -2.16 -12.47 20.23
N SER A 173 -1.35 -11.50 20.64
CA SER A 173 0.07 -11.70 20.96
C SER A 173 0.31 -12.00 22.44
N ASN A 174 -0.68 -12.56 23.14
CA ASN A 174 -0.60 -12.87 24.56
C ASN A 174 -0.25 -11.63 25.42
N ASN A 175 -0.88 -10.49 25.11
CA ASN A 175 -0.70 -9.20 25.78
C ASN A 175 0.72 -8.62 25.66
N ASP A 176 1.47 -9.00 24.62
CA ASP A 176 2.76 -8.39 24.30
C ASP A 176 2.60 -6.94 23.79
N PRO A 177 3.13 -5.92 24.50
CA PRO A 177 3.10 -4.52 24.08
C PRO A 177 3.81 -4.27 22.74
N GLU A 178 4.87 -5.04 22.43
CA GLU A 178 5.66 -4.88 21.20
C GLU A 178 4.84 -5.19 19.94
N SER A 179 3.76 -5.95 20.10
CA SER A 179 2.80 -6.19 19.04
C SER A 179 2.18 -4.90 18.48
N LEU A 180 2.11 -3.80 19.23
CA LEU A 180 1.50 -2.54 18.77
C LEU A 180 2.43 -1.70 17.89
N ARG A 181 3.69 -2.11 17.73
CA ARG A 181 4.69 -1.41 16.92
C ARG A 181 4.37 -1.51 15.42
N ASP A 182 4.53 -0.39 14.72
CA ASP A 182 4.24 -0.30 13.28
C ASP A 182 5.39 -0.89 12.46
N ASN A 183 5.31 -2.19 12.18
CA ASN A 183 6.35 -2.92 11.43
C ASN A 183 6.09 -2.94 9.91
N ARG A 184 5.43 -1.91 9.36
CA ARG A 184 5.23 -1.82 7.90
C ARG A 184 6.56 -1.62 7.18
N GLY A 185 7.08 -2.71 6.60
CA GLY A 185 8.16 -2.69 5.61
C GLY A 185 9.58 -2.93 6.13
N LYS A 186 9.81 -2.99 7.46
CA LYS A 186 11.09 -3.42 8.05
C LYS A 186 10.84 -4.10 9.39
N ARG A 187 11.16 -5.39 9.51
CA ARG A 187 11.14 -6.12 10.78
C ARG A 187 12.54 -6.00 11.40
N LYS A 188 12.68 -5.46 12.61
CA LYS A 188 13.93 -5.60 13.40
C LYS A 188 13.87 -6.96 14.11
N SER A 189 15.00 -7.69 14.18
CA SER A 189 15.07 -8.98 14.88
C SER A 189 15.19 -8.77 16.39
N ILE A 190 14.74 -9.77 17.15
CA ILE A 190 14.73 -9.84 18.62
C ILE A 190 16.11 -9.63 19.25
N GLU A 191 17.18 -9.92 18.51
CA GLU A 191 18.58 -9.79 18.94
C GLU A 191 19.07 -8.35 19.06
N THR A 192 18.29 -7.36 18.61
CA THR A 192 18.69 -5.94 18.60
C THR A 192 17.98 -5.08 19.67
N MET A 193 17.19 -5.69 20.57
CA MET A 193 16.60 -4.97 21.69
C MET A 193 17.58 -4.87 22.85
N ASN A 194 17.85 -3.65 23.30
CA ASN A 194 18.73 -3.35 24.43
C ASN A 194 17.99 -3.68 25.75
N ASP A 195 18.65 -4.34 26.70
CA ASP A 195 18.04 -4.84 27.95
C ASP A 195 17.38 -3.72 28.79
N LEU A 196 17.91 -2.51 28.69
CA LEU A 196 17.35 -1.31 29.34
C LEU A 196 15.93 -0.98 28.89
N GLU A 197 15.63 -1.16 27.60
CA GLU A 197 14.30 -0.85 27.05
C GLU A 197 13.26 -1.86 27.54
N ARG A 198 13.64 -3.14 27.66
CA ARG A 198 12.78 -4.20 28.22
C ARG A 198 12.47 -3.93 29.70
N LEU A 199 13.52 -3.63 30.48
CA LEU A 199 13.39 -3.35 31.90
C LEU A 199 12.52 -2.12 32.18
N GLN A 200 12.60 -1.07 31.35
CA GLN A 200 11.77 0.13 31.52
C GLN A 200 10.27 -0.12 31.28
N VAL A 201 9.94 -0.99 30.31
CA VAL A 201 8.55 -1.38 30.03
C VAL A 201 8.01 -2.25 31.16
N GLU A 202 8.78 -3.23 31.62
CA GLU A 202 8.38 -4.09 32.74
C GLU A 202 8.17 -3.29 34.03
N ASN A 203 9.07 -2.34 34.33
CA ASN A 203 8.93 -1.46 35.50
C ASN A 203 7.64 -0.63 35.44
N ARG A 204 7.25 -0.18 34.24
CA ARG A 204 6.02 0.60 34.06
C ARG A 204 4.78 -0.24 34.32
N LEU A 205 4.76 -1.47 33.80
CA LEU A 205 3.65 -2.41 34.00
C LEU A 205 3.51 -2.83 35.46
N LEU A 206 4.62 -3.15 36.13
CA LEU A 206 4.63 -3.51 37.54
C LEU A 206 4.13 -2.35 38.42
N LYS A 207 4.52 -1.10 38.11
CA LYS A 207 4.02 0.09 38.82
C LYS A 207 2.50 0.27 38.67
N ALA A 208 1.97 0.06 37.46
CA ALA A 208 0.54 0.16 37.21
C ALA A 208 -0.26 -0.93 37.97
N GLN A 209 0.24 -2.17 38.00
CA GLN A 209 -0.37 -3.24 38.79
C GLN A 209 -0.35 -2.95 40.30
N LEU A 210 0.76 -2.40 40.79
CA LEU A 210 0.91 -2.05 42.20
C LEU A 210 -0.04 -0.92 42.63
N GLU A 211 -0.24 0.08 41.78
CA GLU A 211 -1.27 1.12 41.98
C GLU A 211 -2.68 0.53 42.06
N GLN A 212 -3.01 -0.41 41.16
CA GLN A 212 -4.31 -1.10 41.18
C GLN A 212 -4.53 -1.87 42.49
N GLN A 213 -3.56 -2.67 42.92
CA GLN A 213 -3.65 -3.43 44.16
C GLN A 213 -3.80 -2.51 45.39
N LYS A 214 -3.10 -1.37 45.42
CA LYS A 214 -3.25 -0.38 46.50
C LYS A 214 -4.68 0.16 46.59
N MET A 215 -5.30 0.43 45.44
CA MET A 215 -6.69 0.92 45.38
C MET A 215 -7.68 -0.14 45.86
N GLU A 216 -7.49 -1.41 45.46
CA GLU A 216 -8.32 -2.54 45.92
C GLU A 216 -8.22 -2.72 47.45
N ILE A 217 -7.01 -2.64 48.02
CA ILE A 217 -6.80 -2.71 49.47
C ILE A 217 -7.46 -1.52 50.19
N ALA A 218 -7.30 -0.31 49.67
CA ALA A 218 -7.91 0.89 50.25
C ALA A 218 -9.44 0.79 50.27
N PHE A 219 -10.03 0.27 49.19
CA PHE A 219 -11.46 0.03 49.09
C PHE A 219 -11.94 -1.03 50.09
N ALA A 220 -11.24 -2.16 50.19
CA ALA A 220 -11.54 -3.22 51.15
C ALA A 220 -11.51 -2.72 52.61
N LYS A 221 -10.49 -1.91 52.97
CA LYS A 221 -10.41 -1.27 54.30
C LYS A 221 -11.60 -0.35 54.58
N LYS A 222 -12.05 0.40 53.57
CA LYS A 222 -13.21 1.29 53.71
C LYS A 222 -14.51 0.52 53.94
N LEU A 223 -14.70 -0.61 53.26
CA LEU A 223 -15.87 -1.48 53.46
C LEU A 223 -15.91 -2.07 54.87
N VAL A 224 -14.77 -2.52 55.40
CA VAL A 224 -14.65 -3.00 56.78
C VAL A 224 -14.95 -1.89 57.79
N GLU A 225 -14.44 -0.68 57.56
CA GLU A 225 -14.72 0.49 58.40
C GLU A 225 -16.22 0.80 58.46
N ILE A 226 -16.92 0.77 57.32
CA ILE A 226 -18.38 0.97 57.24
C ILE A 226 -19.12 -0.13 58.00
N ARG A 227 -18.70 -1.39 57.87
CA ARG A 227 -19.28 -2.53 58.59
C ARG A 227 -19.11 -2.38 60.11
N ASN A 228 -17.92 -1.99 60.57
CA ASN A 228 -17.63 -1.79 61.99
C ASN A 228 -18.39 -0.58 62.59
N ARG A 229 -18.63 0.48 61.79
CA ARG A 229 -19.48 1.62 62.20
C ARG A 229 -20.96 1.24 62.35
N ARG A 230 -21.46 0.27 61.59
CA ARG A 230 -22.84 -0.25 61.71
C ARG A 230 -23.02 -1.15 62.94
N VAL A 231 -22.00 -1.93 63.30
CA VAL A 231 -22.04 -2.79 64.50
C VAL A 231 -21.98 -1.98 65.81
N LYS A 232 -21.28 -0.83 65.84
CA LYS A 232 -21.23 0.07 67.01
C LYS A 232 -22.48 0.94 67.22
N LYS A 233 -23.45 0.90 66.30
CA LYS A 233 -24.69 1.70 66.36
C LYS A 233 -25.93 0.90 66.84
N ASN A 234 -25.75 -0.39 67.11
CA ASN A 234 -26.68 -1.25 67.85
C ASN A 234 -26.13 -1.48 69.26
#